data_AF-A0A352RUM0-F1
#
_entry.id   AF-A0A352RUM0-F1
#
_cell.length_a   1.000
_cell.length_b   1.000
_cell.length_c   1.000
_cell.angle_alpha   90.00
_cell.angle_beta   90.00
_cell.angle_gamma   90.00
#
_symmetry.space_group_name_H-M   'P 1'
#
loop_
_entity.id
_entity.type
_entity.pdbx_description
1 polymer ?
#
loop_
_entity_poly.entity_id
_entity_poly.type
_entity_poly.pdbx_seq_one_letter_code
_entity_poly.pdbx_strand_id
1 'polypeptide(L)'
;KGYTLEIDYGLGGDSNIQLDDCTVKDVRISPQEGGTVLFKFRVVAHPDEHDGGILTHRIQQDITITLKAPPPQTVGELFGDDPEPQQEPVTAEED
;
A
#
# COMPACT_ATOMS: atom_id res chain seq x y z
N LYS A 1 0.06 -8.72 10.95
CA LYS A 1 -1.09 -7.78 10.85
C LYS A 1 -1.05 -7.22 9.43
N GLY A 2 -2.17 -7.24 8.71
CA GLY A 2 -2.29 -6.65 7.39
C GLY A 2 -2.26 -5.12 7.40
N TYR A 3 -2.57 -4.52 6.26
CA TYR A 3 -2.71 -3.08 6.12
C TYR A 3 -4.04 -2.61 6.73
N THR A 4 -4.12 -1.34 7.13
CA THR A 4 -5.41 -0.70 7.44
C THR A 4 -5.82 0.17 6.24
N LEU A 5 -7.00 -0.08 5.70
CA LEU A 5 -7.59 0.73 4.63
C LEU A 5 -8.55 1.74 5.26
N GLU A 6 -8.20 3.01 5.15
CA GLU A 6 -9.07 4.13 5.51
C GLU A 6 -9.80 4.64 4.26
N ILE A 7 -11.11 4.81 4.34
CA ILE A 7 -11.95 5.28 3.25
C ILE A 7 -12.71 6.54 3.69
N ASP A 8 -12.43 7.65 3.02
CA ASP A 8 -13.21 8.88 3.11
C ASP A 8 -14.27 8.89 2.00
N TYR A 9 -15.53 8.82 2.42
CA TYR A 9 -16.71 8.83 1.55
C TYR A 9 -17.43 10.19 1.53
N GLY A 10 -16.73 11.27 1.88
CA GLY A 10 -17.18 12.66 1.75
C GLY A 10 -17.47 13.37 3.07
N LEU A 11 -17.24 12.71 4.22
CA LEU A 11 -17.41 13.31 5.55
C LEU A 11 -16.06 13.65 6.21
N GLY A 12 -15.00 12.93 5.88
CA GLY A 12 -13.67 13.10 6.46
C GLY A 12 -13.55 12.75 7.95
N GLY A 13 -12.30 12.74 8.42
CA GLY A 13 -11.95 12.65 9.84
C GLY A 13 -12.46 11.37 10.52
N ASP A 14 -13.07 11.53 11.69
CA ASP A 14 -13.57 10.42 12.52
C ASP A 14 -14.74 9.65 11.87
N SER A 15 -15.32 10.19 10.79
CA SER A 15 -16.37 9.50 10.03
C SER A 15 -15.82 8.49 9.03
N ASN A 16 -14.49 8.48 8.80
CA ASN A 16 -13.87 7.61 7.82
C ASN A 16 -14.01 6.14 8.22
N ILE A 17 -14.32 5.30 7.23
CA ILE A 17 -14.39 3.84 7.44
C ILE A 17 -12.96 3.33 7.60
N GLN A 18 -12.73 2.53 8.66
CA GLN A 18 -11.44 1.90 8.93
C GLN A 18 -11.60 0.38 8.78
N LEU A 19 -10.95 -0.18 7.75
CA LEU A 19 -10.93 -1.62 7.51
C LEU A 19 -9.56 -2.17 7.88
N ASP A 20 -9.50 -2.92 8.96
CA ASP A 20 -8.27 -3.57 9.43
C ASP A 20 -7.98 -4.89 8.70
N ASP A 21 -6.72 -5.33 8.81
CA ASP A 21 -6.22 -6.60 8.27
C ASP A 21 -6.45 -6.79 6.76
N CYS A 22 -6.39 -5.69 6.01
CA CYS A 22 -6.54 -5.68 4.57
C CYS A 22 -5.34 -6.29 3.85
N THR A 23 -5.62 -7.00 2.76
CA THR A 23 -4.59 -7.55 1.86
C THR A 23 -4.64 -6.87 0.50
N VAL A 24 -3.51 -6.31 0.04
CA VAL A 24 -3.38 -5.79 -1.31
C VAL A 24 -2.91 -6.89 -2.27
N LYS A 25 -3.57 -7.00 -3.42
CA LYS A 25 -3.30 -7.98 -4.48
C LYS A 25 -3.36 -7.29 -5.85
N ASP A 26 -2.88 -8.00 -6.87
CA ASP A 26 -3.02 -7.62 -8.28
C ASP A 26 -2.51 -6.21 -8.62
N VAL A 27 -1.41 -5.78 -8.00
CA VAL A 27 -0.75 -4.51 -8.32
C VAL A 27 -0.17 -4.59 -9.74
N ARG A 28 -0.63 -3.70 -10.62
CA ARG A 28 -0.24 -3.62 -12.03
C ARG A 28 -0.03 -2.17 -12.41
N ILE A 29 1.08 -1.92 -13.09
CA ILE A 29 1.40 -0.66 -13.73
C ILE A 29 1.35 -0.91 -15.23
N SER A 30 0.44 -0.25 -15.93
CA SER A 30 0.25 -0.38 -17.37
C SER A 30 0.51 0.96 -18.04
N PRO A 31 1.71 1.19 -18.60
CA PRO A 31 1.96 2.37 -19.41
C PRO A 31 1.01 2.40 -20.60
N GLN A 32 0.55 3.58 -20.96
CA GLN A 32 -0.33 3.85 -22.08
C GLN A 32 0.40 4.76 -23.08
N GLU A 33 -0.03 4.70 -24.33
CA GLU A 33 0.41 5.66 -25.35
C GLU A 33 0.09 7.10 -24.92
N GLY A 34 0.98 8.03 -25.22
CA GLY A 34 0.85 9.43 -24.81
C GLY A 34 1.30 9.71 -23.38
N GLY A 35 2.08 8.83 -22.75
CA GLY A 35 2.76 9.08 -21.47
C GLY A 35 1.86 8.93 -20.23
N THR A 36 0.63 8.44 -20.39
CA THR A 36 -0.24 8.11 -19.26
C THR A 36 0.14 6.76 -18.67
N VAL A 37 0.03 6.60 -17.35
CA VAL A 37 0.27 5.33 -16.68
C VAL A 37 -0.98 4.94 -15.92
N LEU A 38 -1.52 3.75 -16.21
CA LEU A 38 -2.62 3.19 -15.45
C LEU A 38 -2.04 2.38 -14.28
N PHE A 39 -2.29 2.82 -13.07
CA PHE A 39 -1.99 2.07 -11.85
C PHE A 39 -3.26 1.36 -11.36
N LYS A 40 -3.21 0.05 -11.22
CA LYS A 40 -4.33 -0.77 -10.76
C LYS A 40 -3.88 -1.67 -9.63
N PHE A 41 -4.67 -1.77 -8.57
CA PHE A 41 -4.48 -2.73 -7.50
C PHE A 41 -5.86 -3.16 -6.98
N ARG A 42 -5.89 -4.23 -6.19
CA ARG A 42 -7.08 -4.75 -5.52
C ARG A 42 -6.82 -4.82 -4.02
N VAL A 43 -7.72 -4.28 -3.22
CA VAL A 43 -7.70 -4.48 -1.76
C VAL A 43 -8.80 -5.46 -1.39
N VAL A 44 -8.46 -6.48 -0.61
CA VAL A 44 -9.41 -7.43 -0.02
C VAL A 44 -9.54 -7.08 1.45
N ALA A 45 -10.78 -6.82 1.89
CA ALA A 45 -11.13 -6.35 3.23
C ALA A 45 -12.47 -6.96 3.67
N HIS A 46 -12.79 -6.84 4.95
CA HIS A 46 -14.00 -7.38 5.58
C HIS A 46 -14.81 -6.29 6.29
N PRO A 47 -15.55 -5.44 5.56
CA PRO A 47 -16.45 -4.46 6.18
C PRO A 47 -17.61 -5.15 6.90
N ASP A 48 -18.14 -4.49 7.93
CA ASP A 48 -19.39 -4.91 8.56
C ASP A 48 -20.61 -4.52 7.69
N GLU A 49 -21.82 -4.83 8.18
CA GLU A 49 -23.06 -4.56 7.43
C GLU A 49 -23.28 -3.07 7.18
N HIS A 50 -22.93 -2.21 8.14
CA HIS A 50 -23.10 -0.77 8.05
C HIS A 50 -22.16 -0.19 6.99
N ASP A 51 -20.87 -0.50 7.10
CA ASP A 51 -19.83 0.01 6.20
C ASP A 51 -19.99 -0.57 4.79
N GLY A 52 -20.37 -1.85 4.70
CA GLY A 52 -20.69 -2.51 3.43
C GLY A 52 -21.86 -1.83 2.70
N GLY A 53 -22.88 -1.38 3.44
CA GLY A 53 -23.99 -0.60 2.90
C GLY A 53 -23.53 0.74 2.32
N ILE A 54 -22.73 1.50 3.09
CA ILE A 54 -22.18 2.79 2.64
C ILE A 54 -21.35 2.59 1.37
N LEU A 55 -20.43 1.64 1.35
CA LEU A 55 -19.55 1.37 0.21
C LEU A 55 -20.33 0.96 -1.04
N THR A 56 -21.39 0.16 -0.89
CA THR A 56 -22.25 -0.26 -2.01
C THR A 56 -22.93 0.94 -2.66
N HIS A 57 -23.35 1.93 -1.87
CA HIS A 57 -23.94 3.17 -2.40
C HIS A 57 -22.92 4.11 -3.08
N ARG A 58 -21.61 3.84 -2.97
CA ARG A 58 -20.52 4.63 -3.58
C ARG A 58 -19.88 3.96 -4.81
N ILE A 59 -20.46 2.87 -5.32
CA ILE A 59 -19.99 2.24 -6.56
C ILE A 59 -20.03 3.26 -7.71
N GLN A 60 -18.93 3.37 -8.47
CA GLN A 60 -18.72 4.33 -9.57
C GLN A 60 -18.68 5.81 -9.14
N GLN A 61 -18.52 6.09 -7.85
CA GLN A 61 -18.26 7.44 -7.34
C GLN A 61 -16.80 7.58 -6.95
N ASP A 62 -16.27 8.80 -7.05
CA ASP A 62 -14.93 9.11 -6.58
C ASP A 62 -14.92 9.13 -5.05
N ILE A 63 -13.98 8.38 -4.46
CA ILE A 63 -13.74 8.32 -3.02
C ILE A 63 -12.23 8.43 -2.79
N THR A 64 -11.85 8.92 -1.60
CA THR A 64 -10.44 8.98 -1.23
C THR A 64 -10.11 7.79 -0.33
N ILE A 65 -9.03 7.09 -0.64
CA ILE A 65 -8.55 5.97 0.16
C ILE A 65 -7.12 6.20 0.63
N THR A 66 -6.82 5.77 1.86
CA THR A 66 -5.48 5.77 2.43
C THR A 66 -5.15 4.36 2.91
N LEU A 67 -4.06 3.79 2.41
CA LEU A 67 -3.58 2.48 2.86
C LEU A 67 -2.42 2.66 3.84
N LYS A 68 -2.64 2.30 5.11
CA LYS A 68 -1.64 2.41 6.18
C LYS A 68 -0.93 1.08 6.37
N ALA A 69 0.41 1.12 6.28
CA ALA A 69 1.23 -0.04 6.62
C ALA A 69 1.12 -0.34 8.12
N PRO A 70 1.20 -1.62 8.53
CA PRO A 70 1.33 -1.95 9.94
C PRO A 70 2.59 -1.31 10.52
N PRO A 71 2.61 -1.00 11.84
CA PRO A 71 3.81 -0.48 12.47
C PRO A 71 4.95 -1.51 12.32
N PRO A 72 6.17 -1.05 12.04
CA PRO A 72 7.32 -1.93 11.88
C PRO A 72 7.58 -2.68 13.18
N GLN A 73 7.96 -3.95 13.06
CA GLN A 73 8.19 -4.83 14.21
C GLN A 73 9.66 -4.91 14.59
N THR A 74 10.55 -4.49 13.69
CA THR A 74 12.00 -4.55 13.88
C THR A 74 12.67 -3.21 13.53
N VAL A 75 13.89 -3.02 14.04
CA VAL A 75 14.72 -1.84 13.73
C VAL A 75 15.14 -1.84 12.24
N GLY A 76 15.41 -3.02 11.65
CA GLY A 76 15.71 -3.15 10.22
C GLY A 76 14.54 -2.72 9.32
N GLU A 77 13.30 -3.05 9.69
CA GLU A 77 12.10 -2.59 8.98
C GLU A 77 11.86 -1.07 9.09
N LEU A 78 12.36 -0.43 10.16
CA LEU A 78 12.26 1.02 10.38
C LEU A 78 13.24 1.83 9.53
N PHE A 79 14.47 1.35 9.40
CA PHE A 79 15.58 2.10 8.79
C PHE A 79 16.01 1.58 7.42
N GLY A 80 15.53 0.38 7.02
CA GLY A 80 16.04 -0.35 5.87
C GLY A 80 17.37 -1.02 6.22
N ASP A 81 17.54 -2.30 5.90
CA ASP A 81 18.87 -2.91 5.95
C ASP A 81 19.71 -2.27 4.84
N ASP A 82 20.65 -1.40 5.21
CA ASP A 82 21.66 -0.90 4.28
C ASP A 82 22.37 -2.11 3.66
N PRO A 83 22.45 -2.23 2.32
CA PRO A 83 23.24 -3.30 1.72
C PRO A 83 24.69 -3.12 2.19
N GLU A 84 25.22 -4.15 2.88
CA GLU A 84 26.62 -4.19 3.29
C GLU A 84 27.50 -3.82 2.08
N PRO A 85 28.46 -2.88 2.23
CA PRO A 85 29.33 -2.52 1.13
C PRO A 85 30.13 -3.76 0.68
N GLN A 86 29.86 -4.21 -0.55
CA GLN A 86 30.61 -5.28 -1.19
C GLN A 86 32.07 -4.82 -1.31
N GLN A 87 32.97 -5.46 -0.55
CA GLN A 87 34.41 -5.24 -0.69
C GLN A 87 34.85 -5.85 -2.03
N GLU A 88 35.26 -5.02 -2.98
CA GLU A 88 35.90 -5.47 -4.21
C GLU A 88 37.23 -6.17 -3.87
N PRO A 89 37.56 -7.31 -4.51
CA PRO A 89 38.81 -8.01 -4.23
C PRO A 89 40.00 -7.16 -4.70
N VAL A 90 40.90 -6.85 -3.76
CA VAL A 90 42.22 -6.28 -4.07
C VAL A 90 43.02 -7.31 -4.86
N THR A 91 43.16 -7.08 -6.17
CA THR A 91 44.13 -7.79 -7.01
C THR A 91 45.52 -7.43 -6.51
N ALA A 92 46.20 -8.37 -5.86
CA ALA A 92 47.61 -8.23 -5.55
C ALA A 92 48.38 -8.35 -6.88
N GLU A 93 48.97 -7.24 -7.33
CA GLU A 93 50.00 -7.27 -8.37
C GLU A 93 51.19 -8.11 -7.87
N GLU A 94 51.61 -9.05 -8.71
CA GLU A 94 52.73 -9.96 -8.50
C GLU A 94 54.08 -9.21 -8.53
N ASP A 95 54.99 -9.54 -7.60
CA ASP A 95 56.43 -9.24 -7.65
C ASP A 95 57.20 -10.43 -8.25
#